data_AF-A0A7W8F172-F1
#
_entry.id   AF-A0A7W8F172-F1
#
_cell.length_a   1.000
_cell.length_b   1.000
_cell.length_c   1.000
_cell.angle_alpha   90.00
_cell.angle_beta   90.00
_cell.angle_gamma   90.00
#
_symmetry.space_group_name_H-M   'P 1'
#
loop_
_entity.id
_entity.type
_entity.pdbx_description
1 polymer ?
#
loop_
_entity_poly.entity_id
_entity_poly.type
_entity_poly.pdbx_seq_one_letter_code
_entity_poly.pdbx_strand_id
1 'polypeptide(L)'
;MNRFLDHTGGVLTLVSLTATVVWGLIAADRLLLTPRARLLAQAVHRATAAGALGFLLAHIGVKVAESHASPGALLPFSGGLRGQAGLIGLGALAACLTVLAGATGALRRVFAGKSRTAHLWRALHACAYPAWCAALLHGLKAGRSPSPWVTACYALCLTAVACALVLRLRRAHRARPDGAGPAGPSGTAGAARTAAPSPAAAHCARTARHGLPRARSAPPRPAAHGATGRAR
;
A
#
# COMPACT_ATOMS: atom_id res chain seq x y z
N MET A 1 13.69 21.19 27.32
CA MET A 1 13.51 21.01 25.86
C MET A 1 12.43 19.96 25.49
N ASN A 2 12.01 19.07 26.40
CA ASN A 2 11.12 17.94 26.06
C ASN A 2 9.63 18.28 25.93
N ARG A 3 9.11 19.35 26.56
CA ARG A 3 7.67 19.67 26.53
C ARG A 3 7.10 19.94 25.13
N PHE A 4 7.90 20.47 24.21
CA PHE A 4 7.44 20.72 22.83
C PHE A 4 7.23 19.42 22.07
N LEU A 5 8.20 18.51 22.07
CA LEU A 5 8.09 17.20 21.43
C LEU A 5 6.98 16.36 22.05
N ASP A 6 6.81 16.48 23.36
CA ASP A 6 5.80 15.74 24.11
C ASP A 6 4.36 16.19 23.78
N HIS A 7 4.19 17.48 23.43
CA HIS A 7 2.89 18.04 23.03
C HIS A 7 2.63 17.98 21.51
N THR A 8 3.67 18.10 20.69
CA THR A 8 3.55 18.17 19.23
C THR A 8 3.71 16.82 18.54
N GLY A 9 4.40 15.85 19.14
CA GLY A 9 4.67 14.55 18.51
C GLY A 9 3.39 13.81 18.10
N GLY A 10 2.37 13.80 18.97
CA GLY A 10 1.08 13.19 18.66
C GLY A 10 0.33 13.91 17.54
N VAL A 11 0.34 15.26 17.54
CA VAL A 11 -0.34 16.06 16.51
C VAL A 11 0.36 15.94 15.16
N LEU A 12 1.69 16.01 15.13
CA LEU A 12 2.49 15.81 13.91
C LEU A 12 2.30 14.42 13.32
N THR A 13 2.19 13.40 14.18
CA THR A 13 1.84 12.03 13.77
C THR A 13 0.46 12.00 13.11
N LEU A 14 -0.55 12.59 13.75
CA LEU A 14 -1.93 12.62 13.24
C LEU A 14 -2.04 13.38 11.90
N VAL A 15 -1.41 14.55 11.81
CA VAL A 15 -1.41 15.37 10.58
C VAL A 15 -0.72 14.63 9.45
N SER A 16 0.45 14.04 9.71
CA SER A 16 1.18 13.27 8.70
C SER A 16 0.41 12.04 8.26
N LEU A 17 -0.18 11.30 9.20
CA LEU A 17 -1.02 10.13 8.93
C LEU A 17 -2.24 10.52 8.07
N THR A 18 -2.89 11.64 8.41
CA THR A 18 -4.02 12.16 7.64
C THR A 18 -3.61 12.54 6.22
N ALA A 19 -2.50 13.25 6.07
CA ALA A 19 -1.97 13.60 4.76
C ALA A 19 -1.67 12.33 3.93
N THR A 20 -1.07 11.30 4.53
CA THR A 20 -0.84 10.01 3.87
C THR A 20 -2.13 9.37 3.36
N VAL A 21 -3.18 9.33 4.17
CA VAL A 21 -4.48 8.77 3.77
C VAL A 21 -5.08 9.57 2.62
N VAL A 22 -5.11 10.90 2.72
CA VAL A 22 -5.66 11.79 1.67
C VAL A 22 -4.88 11.63 0.35
N TRP A 23 -3.55 11.68 0.39
CA TRP A 23 -2.73 11.49 -0.81
C TRP A 23 -2.84 10.06 -1.38
N GLY A 24 -3.05 9.05 -0.53
CA GLY A 24 -3.33 7.69 -0.97
C GLY A 24 -4.65 7.57 -1.73
N LEU A 25 -5.70 8.26 -1.25
CA LEU A 25 -6.99 8.36 -1.94
C LEU A 25 -6.85 9.06 -3.29
N ILE A 26 -6.13 10.18 -3.34
CA ILE A 26 -5.88 10.95 -4.58
C ILE A 26 -5.08 10.11 -5.59
N ALA A 27 -4.02 9.45 -5.14
CA ALA A 27 -3.12 8.72 -6.02
C ALA A 27 -3.74 7.41 -6.59
N ALA A 28 -4.84 6.95 -5.99
CA ALA A 28 -5.65 5.84 -6.49
C ALA A 28 -6.58 6.26 -7.66
N ASP A 29 -6.82 7.57 -7.84
CA ASP A 29 -7.68 8.08 -8.90
C ASP A 29 -6.95 8.03 -10.26
N ARG A 30 -7.56 7.36 -11.24
CA ARG A 30 -7.04 7.19 -12.59
C ARG A 30 -7.84 7.96 -13.64
N LEU A 31 -8.99 8.52 -13.27
CA LEU A 31 -9.94 9.12 -14.21
C LEU A 31 -9.60 10.58 -14.51
N LEU A 32 -8.88 11.27 -13.62
CA LEU A 32 -8.65 12.72 -13.72
C LEU A 32 -7.18 13.14 -13.63
N LEU A 33 -6.29 12.33 -13.04
CA LEU A 33 -4.89 12.72 -12.91
C LEU A 33 -4.09 12.29 -14.14
N THR A 34 -3.39 13.26 -14.73
CA THR A 34 -2.33 12.98 -15.70
C THR A 34 -1.29 12.03 -15.08
N PRO A 35 -0.58 11.21 -15.88
CA PRO A 35 0.45 10.30 -15.36
C PRO A 35 1.47 11.00 -14.45
N ARG A 36 1.84 12.25 -14.76
CA ARG A 36 2.74 13.08 -13.96
C ARG A 36 2.14 13.43 -12.59
N ALA A 37 0.88 13.87 -12.55
CA ALA A 37 0.20 14.20 -11.30
C ALA A 37 0.04 12.95 -10.40
N ARG A 38 -0.19 11.77 -10.99
CA ARG A 38 -0.22 10.50 -10.25
C ARG A 38 1.14 10.16 -9.64
N LEU A 39 2.23 10.38 -10.36
CA LEU A 39 3.57 10.15 -9.85
C LEU A 39 3.87 11.07 -8.66
N LEU A 40 3.51 12.36 -8.77
CA LEU A 40 3.64 13.32 -7.66
C LEU A 40 2.80 12.90 -6.45
N ALA A 41 1.52 12.58 -6.63
CA ALA A 41 0.65 12.13 -5.54
C ALA A 41 1.19 10.87 -4.84
N GLN A 42 1.75 9.91 -5.60
CA GLN A 42 2.42 8.75 -5.05
C GLN A 42 3.71 9.10 -4.28
N ALA A 43 4.49 10.08 -4.76
CA ALA A 43 5.68 10.55 -4.07
C ALA A 43 5.32 11.23 -2.73
N VAL A 44 4.32 12.12 -2.74
CA VAL A 44 3.84 12.80 -1.52
C VAL A 44 3.22 11.79 -0.55
N HIS A 45 2.46 10.81 -1.03
CA HIS A 45 1.96 9.72 -0.19
C HIS A 45 3.09 8.97 0.51
N ARG A 46 4.17 8.61 -0.20
CA ARG A 46 5.34 7.93 0.42
C ARG A 46 6.07 8.83 1.41
N ALA A 47 6.28 10.10 1.06
CA ALA A 47 6.97 11.06 1.93
C ALA A 47 6.19 11.30 3.24
N THR A 48 4.88 11.53 3.13
CA THR A 48 4.01 11.69 4.30
C THR A 48 3.91 10.40 5.11
N ALA A 49 3.92 9.22 4.47
CA ALA A 49 3.91 7.93 5.18
C ALA A 49 5.18 7.73 6.01
N ALA A 50 6.33 8.06 5.45
CA ALA A 50 7.60 8.05 6.17
C ALA A 50 7.59 9.05 7.34
N GLY A 51 7.05 10.26 7.11
CA GLY A 51 6.85 11.26 8.17
C GLY A 51 5.93 10.75 9.28
N ALA A 52 4.80 10.14 8.94
CA ALA A 52 3.86 9.58 9.91
C ALA A 52 4.51 8.49 10.78
N LEU A 53 5.27 7.58 10.19
CA LEU A 53 6.02 6.56 10.93
C LEU A 53 7.13 7.16 11.80
N GLY A 54 7.88 8.13 11.29
CA GLY A 54 8.94 8.81 12.04
C GLY A 54 8.38 9.57 13.26
N PHE A 55 7.32 10.35 13.08
CA PHE A 55 6.66 11.05 14.17
C PHE A 55 5.98 10.10 15.15
N LEU A 56 5.43 8.98 14.69
CA LEU A 56 4.88 7.94 15.56
C LEU A 56 5.95 7.36 16.48
N LEU A 57 7.13 7.03 15.94
CA LEU A 57 8.26 6.56 16.75
C LEU A 57 8.71 7.61 17.76
N ALA A 58 8.81 8.88 17.35
CA ALA A 58 9.14 9.97 18.25
C ALA A 58 8.08 10.13 19.36
N HIS A 59 6.80 10.07 19.01
CA HIS A 59 5.69 10.18 19.96
C HIS A 59 5.71 9.06 21.01
N ILE A 60 5.86 7.80 20.57
CA ILE A 60 5.97 6.65 21.48
C ILE A 60 7.24 6.77 22.33
N GLY A 61 8.38 7.12 21.71
CA GLY A 61 9.67 7.25 22.38
C GLY A 61 9.63 8.26 23.52
N VAL A 62 9.02 9.43 23.31
CA VAL A 62 8.85 10.43 24.38
C VAL A 62 7.93 9.89 25.48
N LYS A 63 6.82 9.21 25.14
CA LYS A 63 5.90 8.66 26.14
C LYS A 63 6.51 7.55 27.01
N VAL A 64 7.40 6.74 26.43
CA VAL A 64 8.17 5.73 27.16
C VAL A 64 9.24 6.39 28.03
N ALA A 65 9.99 7.35 27.47
CA ALA A 65 11.05 8.06 28.20
C ALA A 65 10.50 8.85 29.41
N GLU A 66 9.30 9.41 29.30
CA GLU A 66 8.63 10.13 30.39
C GLU A 66 7.84 9.21 31.34
N SER A 67 7.99 7.88 31.25
CA SER A 67 7.30 6.89 32.09
C SER A 67 5.76 6.95 32.06
N HIS A 68 5.18 7.59 31.03
CA HIS A 68 3.72 7.69 30.86
C HIS A 68 3.11 6.40 30.30
N ALA A 69 3.94 5.44 29.87
CA ALA A 69 3.55 4.13 29.40
C ALA A 69 4.62 3.09 29.79
N SER A 70 4.19 1.98 30.40
CA SER A 70 5.08 0.82 30.56
C SER A 70 5.30 0.16 29.19
N PRO A 71 6.42 -0.57 28.96
CA PRO A 71 6.62 -1.31 27.72
C PRO A 71 5.48 -2.31 27.41
N GLY A 72 4.79 -2.79 28.45
CA GLY A 72 3.58 -3.61 28.28
C GLY A 72 2.41 -2.88 27.60
N ALA A 73 2.36 -1.55 27.64
CA ALA A 73 1.33 -0.75 26.97
C ALA A 73 1.49 -0.69 25.45
N LEU A 74 2.60 -1.21 24.89
CA LEU A 74 2.76 -1.40 23.45
C LEU A 74 1.87 -2.52 22.90
N LEU A 75 1.45 -3.45 23.77
CA LEU A 75 0.44 -4.45 23.45
C LEU A 75 -0.95 -3.81 23.55
N PRO A 76 -1.75 -3.84 22.47
CA PRO A 76 -3.10 -3.29 22.51
C PRO A 76 -3.91 -3.88 23.65
N PHE A 77 -4.48 -3.01 24.49
CA PHE A 77 -5.39 -3.37 25.59
C PHE A 77 -4.79 -4.22 26.72
N SER A 78 -3.46 -4.28 26.85
CA SER A 78 -2.80 -5.00 27.95
C SER A 78 -3.17 -4.49 29.35
N GLY A 79 -3.48 -3.18 29.48
CA GLY A 79 -3.96 -2.56 30.71
C GLY A 79 -5.47 -2.60 30.91
N GLY A 80 -6.23 -3.23 30.01
CA GLY A 80 -7.69 -3.31 30.04
C GLY A 80 -8.41 -2.40 29.04
N LEU A 81 -9.73 -2.59 28.91
CA LEU A 81 -10.60 -1.94 27.92
C LEU A 81 -11.32 -0.68 28.44
N ARG A 82 -11.27 -0.40 29.74
CA ARG A 82 -12.05 0.66 30.38
C ARG A 82 -11.20 1.89 30.67
N GLY A 83 -11.84 3.06 30.60
CA GLY A 83 -11.25 4.35 30.96
C GLY A 83 -9.97 4.69 30.19
N GLN A 84 -9.00 5.26 30.88
CA GLN A 84 -7.73 5.72 30.30
C GLN A 84 -6.89 4.58 29.71
N ALA A 85 -6.93 3.39 30.32
CA ALA A 85 -6.19 2.22 29.82
C ALA A 85 -6.69 1.75 28.44
N GLY A 86 -8.01 1.79 28.22
CA GLY A 86 -8.60 1.48 26.91
C GLY A 86 -8.18 2.48 25.83
N LEU A 87 -8.06 3.77 26.19
CA LEU A 87 -7.57 4.80 25.27
C LEU A 87 -6.09 4.62 24.93
N ILE A 88 -5.25 4.28 25.90
CA ILE A 88 -3.84 3.94 25.65
C ILE A 88 -3.73 2.71 24.74
N GLY A 89 -4.53 1.67 25.01
CA GLY A 89 -4.62 0.48 24.16
C GLY A 89 -5.08 0.78 22.73
N LEU A 90 -5.96 1.77 22.55
CA LEU A 90 -6.39 2.25 21.23
C LEU A 90 -5.25 2.94 20.48
N GLY A 91 -4.41 3.71 21.17
CA GLY A 91 -3.19 4.30 20.61
C GLY A 91 -2.19 3.23 20.16
N ALA A 92 -1.98 2.21 21.00
CA ALA A 92 -1.14 1.05 20.65
C ALA A 92 -1.69 0.29 19.44
N LEU A 93 -3.00 0.04 19.38
CA LEU A 93 -3.66 -0.56 18.22
C LEU A 93 -3.44 0.29 16.95
N ALA A 94 -3.64 1.61 17.05
CA ALA A 94 -3.42 2.53 15.95
C ALA A 94 -1.97 2.49 15.45
N ALA A 95 -1.00 2.42 16.37
CA ALA A 95 0.41 2.29 16.04
C ALA A 95 0.70 0.98 15.29
N CYS A 96 0.21 -0.16 15.80
CA CYS A 96 0.36 -1.46 15.14
C CYS A 96 -0.24 -1.47 13.73
N LEU A 97 -1.45 -0.95 13.55
CA LEU A 97 -2.11 -0.89 12.25
C LEU A 97 -1.39 0.06 11.28
N THR A 98 -0.83 1.17 11.78
CA THR A 98 -0.04 2.11 10.97
C THR A 98 1.26 1.46 10.49
N VAL A 99 1.96 0.76 11.37
CA VAL A 99 3.17 -0.01 11.02
C VAL A 99 2.85 -1.11 10.01
N LEU A 100 1.76 -1.86 10.23
CA LEU A 100 1.29 -2.88 9.28
C LEU A 100 0.99 -2.27 7.89
N ALA A 101 0.29 -1.14 7.84
CA ALA A 101 -0.01 -0.46 6.59
C ALA A 101 1.25 0.06 5.88
N GLY A 102 2.22 0.60 6.64
CA GLY A 102 3.51 1.03 6.13
C GLY A 102 4.35 -0.12 5.57
N ALA A 103 4.47 -1.22 6.34
CA ALA A 103 5.18 -2.42 5.93
C ALA A 103 4.57 -3.04 4.66
N THR A 104 3.25 -3.19 4.63
CA THR A 104 2.53 -3.71 3.45
C THR A 104 2.64 -2.79 2.24
N GLY A 105 2.73 -1.46 2.45
CA GLY A 105 3.04 -0.49 1.41
C GLY A 105 4.45 -0.68 0.82
N ALA A 106 5.46 -0.84 1.67
CA ALA A 106 6.85 -1.08 1.25
C ALA A 106 7.02 -2.43 0.53
N LEU A 107 6.37 -3.46 1.05
CA LEU A 107 6.42 -4.83 0.53
C LEU A 107 5.52 -5.06 -0.69
N ARG A 108 4.86 -4.03 -1.24
CA ARG A 108 3.91 -4.15 -2.37
C ARG A 108 4.45 -4.98 -3.55
N ARG A 109 5.75 -4.93 -3.83
CA ARG A 109 6.39 -5.70 -4.91
C ARG A 109 6.30 -7.21 -4.70
N VAL A 110 6.35 -7.67 -3.44
CA VAL A 110 6.26 -9.09 -3.06
C VAL A 110 4.85 -9.65 -3.32
N PHE A 111 3.83 -8.79 -3.20
CA PHE A 111 2.42 -9.20 -3.37
C PHE A 111 1.92 -9.14 -4.83
N ALA A 112 2.76 -8.74 -5.79
CA ALA A 112 2.37 -8.46 -7.17
C ALA A 112 2.14 -9.71 -8.06
N GLY A 113 2.48 -10.92 -7.58
CA GLY A 113 2.54 -12.14 -8.43
C GLY A 113 1.26 -12.98 -8.54
N LYS A 114 0.22 -12.76 -7.71
CA LYS A 114 -1.01 -13.60 -7.72
C LYS A 114 -2.24 -12.79 -7.33
N SER A 115 -3.37 -13.02 -8.01
CA SER A 115 -4.63 -12.29 -7.81
C SER A 115 -5.09 -12.30 -6.33
N ARG A 116 -5.10 -13.48 -5.68
CA ARG A 116 -5.45 -13.63 -4.25
C ARG A 116 -4.53 -12.81 -3.33
N THR A 117 -3.24 -12.79 -3.64
CA THR A 117 -2.21 -12.05 -2.90
C THR A 117 -2.37 -10.53 -3.06
N ALA A 118 -2.82 -10.08 -4.24
CA ALA A 118 -3.14 -8.67 -4.48
C ALA A 118 -4.39 -8.22 -3.69
N HIS A 119 -5.42 -9.07 -3.55
CA HIS A 119 -6.57 -8.76 -2.70
C HIS A 119 -6.19 -8.67 -1.22
N LEU A 120 -5.38 -9.61 -0.73
CA LEU A 120 -4.86 -9.58 0.64
C LEU A 120 -4.03 -8.32 0.90
N TRP A 121 -3.14 -7.94 -0.02
CA TRP A 121 -2.37 -6.70 0.09
C TRP A 121 -3.29 -5.47 0.24
N ARG A 122 -4.36 -5.38 -0.56
CA ARG A 122 -5.33 -4.28 -0.46
C ARG A 122 -6.06 -4.27 0.88
N ALA A 123 -6.44 -5.45 1.38
CA ALA A 123 -7.11 -5.58 2.67
C ALA A 123 -6.19 -5.14 3.82
N LEU A 124 -4.94 -5.62 3.83
CA LEU A 124 -3.95 -5.26 4.85
C LEU A 124 -3.57 -3.77 4.79
N HIS A 125 -3.40 -3.22 3.59
CA HIS A 125 -3.10 -1.79 3.46
C HIS A 125 -4.31 -0.91 3.83
N ALA A 126 -5.53 -1.42 3.64
CA ALA A 126 -6.75 -0.74 4.09
C ALA A 126 -6.88 -0.66 5.62
N CYS A 127 -6.07 -1.40 6.39
CA CYS A 127 -5.97 -1.22 7.84
C CYS A 127 -5.51 0.20 8.23
N ALA A 128 -4.97 1.00 7.31
CA ALA A 128 -4.68 2.41 7.54
C ALA A 128 -5.93 3.24 7.92
N TYR A 129 -7.12 2.90 7.40
CA TYR A 129 -8.36 3.62 7.74
C TYR A 129 -8.77 3.43 9.20
N PRO A 130 -8.91 2.18 9.73
CA PRO A 130 -9.16 1.99 11.15
C PRO A 130 -8.00 2.49 12.02
N ALA A 131 -6.75 2.43 11.56
CA ALA A 131 -5.61 3.03 12.27
C ALA A 131 -5.82 4.53 12.50
N TRP A 132 -6.21 5.26 11.46
CA TRP A 132 -6.50 6.69 11.52
C TRP A 132 -7.67 7.01 12.47
N CYS A 133 -8.77 6.25 12.39
CA CYS A 133 -9.89 6.41 13.31
C CYS A 133 -9.49 6.17 14.77
N ALA A 134 -8.72 5.11 15.03
CA ALA A 134 -8.21 4.79 16.36
C ALA A 134 -7.26 5.88 16.88
N ALA A 135 -6.36 6.40 16.04
CA ALA A 135 -5.44 7.49 16.38
C ALA A 135 -6.19 8.79 16.74
N LEU A 136 -7.24 9.14 15.99
CA LEU A 136 -8.10 10.28 16.30
C LEU A 136 -8.78 10.15 17.66
N LEU A 137 -9.42 9.01 17.90
CA LEU A 137 -10.12 8.74 19.16
C LEU A 137 -9.15 8.70 20.34
N HIS A 138 -7.99 8.08 20.17
CA HIS A 138 -6.92 8.08 21.16
C HIS A 138 -6.47 9.50 21.45
N GLY A 139 -6.04 10.27 20.45
CA GLY A 139 -5.49 11.59 20.68
C GLY A 139 -6.50 12.62 21.19
N LEU A 140 -7.79 12.49 20.83
CA LEU A 140 -8.85 13.39 21.29
C LEU A 140 -9.27 13.10 22.74
N LYS A 141 -9.31 11.82 23.14
CA LYS A 141 -9.85 11.42 24.46
C LYS A 141 -8.77 11.10 25.49
N ALA A 142 -7.54 10.76 25.09
CA ALA A 142 -6.47 10.36 26.00
C ALA A 142 -5.75 11.57 26.65
N GLY A 143 -6.14 12.80 26.32
CA GLY A 143 -5.48 14.03 26.78
C GLY A 143 -6.44 15.08 27.34
N ARG A 144 -5.99 15.70 28.44
CA ARG A 144 -6.34 17.03 29.01
C ARG A 144 -6.82 18.07 27.98
N SER A 145 -7.62 19.04 28.44
CA SER A 145 -8.27 20.09 27.62
C SER A 145 -7.41 20.57 26.44
N PRO A 146 -7.88 20.42 25.19
CA PRO A 146 -7.09 20.72 24.02
C PRO A 146 -6.87 22.23 23.91
N SER A 147 -5.61 22.61 23.63
CA SER A 147 -5.31 23.98 23.23
C SER A 147 -6.03 24.30 21.90
N PRO A 148 -6.47 25.55 21.66
CA PRO A 148 -7.22 25.92 20.45
C PRO A 148 -6.54 25.52 19.13
N TRP A 149 -5.21 25.63 19.07
CA TRP A 149 -4.44 25.23 17.88
C TRP A 149 -4.48 23.72 17.62
N VAL A 150 -4.48 22.89 18.67
CA VAL A 150 -4.63 21.43 18.55
C VAL A 150 -6.00 21.13 17.95
N THR A 151 -7.05 21.74 18.50
CA THR A 151 -8.42 21.58 18.00
C THR A 151 -8.53 21.97 16.52
N ALA A 152 -7.88 23.07 16.11
CA ALA A 152 -7.81 23.47 14.70
C ALA A 152 -7.14 22.41 13.82
N CYS A 153 -6.03 21.80 14.27
CA CYS A 153 -5.39 20.69 13.54
C CYS A 153 -6.31 19.47 13.40
N TYR A 154 -7.05 19.09 14.46
CA TYR A 154 -8.04 18.01 14.38
C TYR A 154 -9.16 18.33 13.40
N ALA A 155 -9.73 19.55 13.47
CA ALA A 155 -10.76 20.01 12.55
C ALA A 155 -10.26 20.00 11.10
N LEU A 156 -9.03 20.45 10.85
CA LEU A 156 -8.40 20.41 9.53
C LEU A 156 -8.24 18.97 9.03
N CYS A 157 -7.80 18.05 9.90
CA CYS A 157 -7.66 16.64 9.55
C CYS A 157 -9.01 16.00 9.16
N LEU A 158 -10.06 16.22 9.97
CA LEU A 158 -11.41 15.74 9.65
C LEU A 158 -11.92 16.34 8.35
N THR A 159 -11.77 17.64 8.15
CA THR A 159 -12.23 18.35 6.96
C THR A 159 -11.54 17.85 5.71
N ALA A 160 -10.22 17.63 5.76
CA ALA A 160 -9.45 17.11 4.64
C ALA A 160 -9.92 15.71 4.23
N VAL A 161 -10.16 14.81 5.19
CA VAL A 161 -10.66 13.45 4.92
C VAL A 161 -12.10 13.48 4.42
N ALA A 162 -12.97 14.27 5.03
CA ALA A 162 -14.36 14.44 4.60
C ALA A 162 -14.43 14.95 3.15
N CYS A 163 -13.63 15.98 2.82
CA CYS A 163 -13.53 16.51 1.46
C CYS A 163 -13.05 15.43 0.48
N ALA A 164 -11.97 14.71 0.81
CA ALA A 164 -11.45 13.63 -0.03
C ALA A 164 -12.49 12.50 -0.26
N LEU A 165 -13.25 12.14 0.77
CA LEU A 165 -14.29 11.13 0.69
C LEU A 165 -15.51 11.60 -0.13
N VAL A 166 -16.01 12.81 0.12
CA VAL A 166 -17.12 13.41 -0.64
C VAL A 166 -16.76 13.49 -2.12
N LEU A 167 -15.54 13.96 -2.42
CA LEU A 167 -15.03 13.98 -3.79
C LEU A 167 -15.02 12.58 -4.40
N ARG A 168 -14.53 11.57 -3.67
CA ARG A 168 -14.51 10.18 -4.13
C ARG A 168 -15.91 9.61 -4.38
N LEU A 169 -16.87 9.86 -3.48
CA LEU A 169 -18.25 9.38 -3.61
C LEU A 169 -18.96 10.05 -4.78
N ARG A 170 -18.89 11.39 -4.89
CA ARG A 170 -19.46 12.13 -6.03
C ARG A 170 -18.89 11.63 -7.36
N ARG A 171 -17.60 11.27 -7.40
CA ARG A 171 -16.94 10.71 -8.58
C ARG A 171 -17.40 9.29 -8.89
N ALA A 172 -17.56 8.43 -7.89
CA ALA A 172 -18.07 7.08 -8.07
C ALA A 172 -19.51 7.07 -8.60
N HIS A 173 -20.34 8.04 -8.17
CA HIS A 173 -21.68 8.24 -8.71
C HIS A 173 -21.66 8.72 -10.17
N ARG A 174 -20.82 9.71 -10.53
CA ARG A 174 -20.71 10.20 -11.92
C ARG A 174 -20.14 9.17 -12.91
N ALA A 175 -19.34 8.23 -12.42
CA ALA A 175 -18.78 7.16 -13.25
C ALA A 175 -19.78 6.02 -13.55
N ARG A 176 -20.94 6.01 -12.88
CA ARG A 176 -22.07 5.15 -13.26
C ARG A 176 -22.90 5.91 -14.29
N PRO A 177 -22.95 5.50 -15.56
CA PRO A 177 -23.88 6.11 -16.50
C PRO A 177 -25.31 5.84 -16.02
N ASP A 178 -26.10 6.91 -15.90
CA ASP A 178 -27.55 6.85 -15.72
C ASP A 178 -28.12 6.14 -16.96
N GLY A 179 -28.39 4.83 -16.86
CA GLY A 179 -28.86 4.05 -18.01
C GLY A 179 -28.87 2.52 -17.86
N ALA A 180 -28.35 1.94 -16.78
CA ALA A 180 -28.63 0.53 -16.48
C ALA A 180 -30.04 0.41 -15.88
N GLY A 181 -31.06 0.49 -16.74
CA GLY A 181 -32.40 0.01 -16.40
C GLY A 181 -32.34 -1.45 -15.94
N PRO A 182 -33.28 -1.92 -15.10
CA PRO A 182 -33.27 -3.28 -14.59
C PRO A 182 -33.33 -4.25 -15.77
N ALA A 183 -32.22 -4.96 -16.01
CA ALA A 183 -32.19 -6.07 -16.94
C ALA A 183 -33.20 -7.10 -16.43
N GLY A 184 -34.35 -7.19 -17.11
CA GLY A 184 -35.34 -8.24 -16.87
C GLY A 184 -34.72 -9.63 -17.06
N PRO A 185 -35.33 -10.67 -16.47
CA PRO A 185 -34.82 -12.03 -16.57
C PRO A 185 -35.07 -12.56 -18.00
N SER A 186 -34.12 -12.35 -18.90
CA SER A 186 -34.13 -12.99 -20.21
C SER A 186 -33.70 -14.44 -20.06
N GLY A 187 -34.65 -15.33 -20.31
CA GLY A 187 -34.60 -16.75 -20.04
C GLY A 187 -33.56 -17.55 -20.83
N THR A 188 -33.32 -18.72 -20.26
CA THR A 188 -32.76 -19.91 -20.90
C THR A 188 -33.43 -20.23 -22.24
N ALA A 189 -32.66 -20.25 -23.32
CA ALA A 189 -32.93 -21.09 -24.48
C ALA A 189 -31.62 -21.36 -25.23
N GLY A 190 -31.22 -22.63 -25.26
CA GLY A 190 -30.06 -23.09 -26.01
C GLY A 190 -30.27 -22.98 -27.51
N ALA A 191 -29.16 -22.77 -28.22
CA ALA A 191 -29.03 -23.14 -29.62
C ALA A 191 -27.56 -23.53 -29.85
N ALA A 192 -27.30 -24.83 -29.77
CA ALA A 192 -26.14 -25.43 -30.38
C ALA A 192 -26.16 -25.13 -31.89
N ARG A 193 -25.09 -24.53 -32.41
CA ARG A 193 -24.71 -24.65 -33.82
C ARG A 193 -23.21 -24.88 -33.91
N THR A 194 -22.88 -26.03 -34.45
CA THR A 194 -21.60 -26.55 -34.91
C THR A 194 -21.06 -25.77 -36.12
N ALA A 195 -19.76 -25.96 -36.41
CA ALA A 195 -18.94 -25.46 -37.53
C ALA A 195 -18.29 -24.07 -37.30
N ALA A 196 -16.98 -23.82 -37.49
CA ALA A 196 -15.81 -24.57 -37.96
C ALA A 196 -14.52 -23.82 -37.49
N PRO A 197 -13.32 -24.41 -37.47
CA PRO A 197 -12.11 -23.74 -37.00
C PRO A 197 -11.58 -22.69 -37.99
N SER A 198 -11.29 -21.48 -37.49
CA SER A 198 -10.72 -20.35 -38.24
C SER A 198 -9.24 -20.56 -38.61
N PRO A 199 -8.72 -20.09 -39.78
CA PRO A 199 -7.40 -20.44 -40.30
C PRO A 199 -6.20 -19.74 -39.61
N ALA A 200 -6.43 -18.97 -38.55
CA ALA A 200 -5.40 -18.10 -37.96
C ALA A 200 -4.33 -18.84 -37.12
N ALA A 201 -4.53 -20.12 -36.79
CA ALA A 201 -3.58 -20.92 -36.01
C ALA A 201 -2.44 -21.55 -36.86
N ALA A 202 -2.56 -21.57 -38.19
CA ALA A 202 -1.57 -22.19 -39.09
C ALA A 202 -0.36 -21.28 -39.42
N HIS A 203 -0.37 -20.01 -38.98
CA HIS A 203 0.71 -19.05 -39.26
C HIS A 203 1.72 -18.90 -38.10
N CYS A 204 1.36 -19.29 -36.87
CA CYS A 204 2.27 -19.22 -35.72
C CYS A 204 3.21 -20.44 -35.61
N ALA A 205 2.89 -21.55 -36.29
CA ALA A 205 3.70 -22.77 -36.28
C ALA A 205 4.79 -22.82 -37.38
N ARG A 206 4.84 -21.85 -38.30
CA ARG A 206 5.75 -21.85 -39.45
C ARG A 206 7.02 -21.01 -39.27
N THR A 207 7.02 -20.09 -38.31
CA THR A 207 8.18 -19.24 -37.96
C THR A 207 9.12 -19.87 -36.92
N ALA A 208 8.71 -20.96 -36.26
CA ALA A 208 9.53 -21.67 -35.27
C ALA A 208 10.50 -22.71 -35.86
N ARG A 209 10.54 -22.91 -37.20
CA ARG A 209 11.40 -23.90 -37.86
C ARG A 209 12.60 -23.32 -38.63
N HIS A 210 12.90 -22.02 -38.49
CA HIS A 210 13.95 -21.36 -39.28
C HIS A 210 15.03 -20.63 -38.46
N GLY A 211 15.38 -21.15 -37.28
CA GLY A 211 16.40 -20.54 -36.42
C GLY A 211 17.07 -21.50 -35.44
N LEU A 212 17.77 -22.51 -35.95
CA LEU A 212 18.75 -23.28 -35.16
C LEU A 212 20.12 -23.14 -35.84
N PRO A 213 21.07 -22.39 -35.24
CA PRO A 213 22.45 -22.40 -35.68
C PRO A 213 23.08 -23.77 -35.40
N ARG A 214 23.53 -24.42 -36.47
CA ARG A 214 24.36 -25.62 -36.45
C ARG A 214 25.65 -25.33 -35.67
N ALA A 215 25.76 -25.84 -34.44
CA ALA A 215 26.99 -25.79 -33.66
C ALA A 215 28.10 -26.51 -34.45
N ARG A 216 29.12 -25.75 -34.83
CA ARG A 216 30.30 -26.23 -35.54
C ARG A 216 31.25 -26.89 -34.54
N SER A 217 31.61 -28.10 -34.92
CA SER A 217 32.86 -28.86 -34.73
C SER A 217 33.98 -28.23 -33.88
N ALA A 218 34.48 -29.08 -32.96
CA ALA A 218 35.69 -28.91 -32.16
C ALA A 218 36.95 -28.52 -32.97
N PRO A 219 37.95 -27.89 -32.33
CA PRO A 219 39.22 -27.52 -32.97
C PRO A 219 40.15 -28.72 -33.15
N PRO A 220 40.95 -28.79 -34.24
CA PRO A 220 41.96 -29.82 -34.42
C PRO A 220 43.23 -29.52 -33.58
N ARG A 221 43.76 -30.55 -32.92
CA ARG A 221 45.11 -30.55 -32.33
C ARG A 221 46.16 -30.67 -33.43
N PRO A 222 47.29 -29.93 -33.35
CA PRO A 222 48.36 -30.03 -34.35
C PRO A 222 49.16 -31.33 -34.22
N ALA A 223 49.50 -31.90 -35.37
CA ALA A 223 50.34 -33.07 -35.55
C ALA A 223 51.81 -32.76 -35.18
N ALA A 224 52.43 -33.64 -34.40
CA ALA A 224 53.86 -33.67 -34.17
C ALA A 224 54.49 -34.73 -35.08
N HIS A 225 55.32 -34.32 -36.03
CA HIS A 225 56.27 -35.21 -36.71
C HIS A 225 57.57 -34.48 -37.07
N GLY A 226 58.66 -35.10 -36.63
CA GLY A 226 60.07 -34.81 -36.92
C GLY A 226 60.89 -35.57 -35.88
N ALA A 227 61.28 -36.84 -36.12
CA ALA A 227 62.54 -37.23 -36.78
C ALA A 227 63.75 -36.63 -36.04
N THR A 228 64.77 -37.33 -35.56
CA THR A 228 65.43 -38.61 -35.88
C THR A 228 66.58 -38.72 -34.87
N GLY A 229 67.01 -39.93 -34.48
CA GLY A 229 68.29 -40.08 -33.79
C GLY A 229 68.49 -41.42 -33.09
N ARG A 230 68.99 -42.42 -33.83
CA ARG A 230 69.52 -43.70 -33.35
C ARG A 230 71.00 -43.52 -33.03
N ALA A 231 71.50 -44.02 -31.89
CA ALA A 231 72.74 -44.82 -31.80
C ALA A 231 73.17 -45.08 -30.34
N ARG A 232 73.48 -46.36 -30.10
CA ARG A 232 74.33 -46.99 -29.07
C ARG A 232 73.88 -46.99 -27.61
#